data_AF-W9L1R6-F1
#
_entry.id   AF-W9L1R6-F1
#
_cell.length_a   1.000
_cell.length_b   1.000
_cell.length_c   1.000
_cell.angle_alpha   90.00
_cell.angle_beta   90.00
_cell.angle_gamma   90.00
#
_symmetry.space_group_name_H-M   'P 1'
#
loop_
_entity.id
_entity.type
_entity.pdbx_description
1 polymer ?
#
loop_
_entity_poly.entity_id
_entity_poly.type
_entity_poly.pdbx_seq_one_letter_code
_entity_poly.pdbx_strand_id
1 'polypeptide(L)'
;MTDVEMRAEAIRNYDDHERERIDEFNKEYVRANARRAIKKWSREGSRPQPTIDIEDSALHIAKMHLASSCVRSEAERMVKVAEEIEASPPANGPVFP
;
A
#
# COMPACT_ATOMS: atom_id res chain seq x y z
N MET A 1 -8.67 1.32 28.96
CA MET A 1 -8.47 1.27 27.51
C MET A 1 -9.82 1.45 26.84
N THR A 2 -9.98 2.48 26.03
CA THR A 2 -11.21 2.82 25.30
C THR A 2 -11.32 2.02 23.99
N ASP A 3 -12.52 1.95 23.40
CA ASP A 3 -12.72 1.34 22.07
C ASP A 3 -11.82 1.99 21.00
N VAL A 4 -11.64 3.32 21.07
CA VAL A 4 -10.75 4.06 20.17
C VAL A 4 -9.30 3.63 20.34
N GLU A 5 -8.82 3.50 21.57
CA GLU A 5 -7.45 3.05 21.86
C GLU A 5 -7.21 1.62 21.37
N MET A 6 -8.17 0.71 21.58
CA MET A 6 -8.09 -0.68 21.10
C MET A 6 -7.99 -0.74 19.57
N ARG A 7 -8.84 0.02 18.87
CA ARG A 7 -8.81 0.06 17.40
C ARG A 7 -7.51 0.67 16.87
N ALA A 8 -7.03 1.74 17.51
CA ALA A 8 -5.77 2.37 17.14
C ALA A 8 -4.58 1.41 17.33
N GLU A 9 -4.59 0.61 18.41
CA GLU A 9 -3.57 -0.42 18.63
C GLU A 9 -3.64 -1.53 17.58
N ALA A 10 -4.84 -2.04 17.27
CA ALA A 10 -5.02 -3.05 16.24
C ALA A 10 -4.52 -2.57 14.86
N ILE A 11 -4.79 -1.31 14.50
CA ILE A 11 -4.31 -0.70 13.25
C ILE A 11 -2.79 -0.60 13.24
N ARG A 12 -2.17 -0.13 14.33
CA ARG A 12 -0.70 -0.04 14.42
C ARG A 12 -0.06 -1.41 14.28
N ASN A 13 -0.58 -2.40 15.01
CA ASN A 13 -0.08 -3.77 14.94
C ASN A 13 -0.18 -4.33 13.53
N TYR A 14 -1.32 -4.14 12.85
CA TYR A 14 -1.46 -4.56 11.46
C TYR A 14 -0.45 -3.87 10.54
N ASP A 15 -0.33 -2.55 10.63
CA ASP A 15 0.58 -1.76 9.79
C ASP A 15 2.04 -2.18 9.98
N ASP A 16 2.46 -2.49 11.21
CA ASP A 16 3.82 -2.94 11.51
C ASP A 16 4.12 -4.31 10.90
N HIS A 17 3.19 -5.26 11.03
CA HIS A 17 3.31 -6.57 10.38
C HIS A 17 3.31 -6.45 8.85
N GLU A 18 2.49 -5.57 8.30
CA GLU A 18 2.44 -5.35 6.85
C GLU A 18 3.75 -4.76 6.33
N ARG A 19 4.34 -3.81 7.07
CA ARG A 19 5.66 -3.24 6.75
C ARG A 19 6.73 -4.31 6.72
N GLU A 20 6.81 -5.12 7.77
CA GLU A 20 7.80 -6.19 7.89
C GLU A 20 7.64 -7.20 6.75
N ARG A 21 6.43 -7.71 6.52
CA ARG A 21 6.13 -8.68 5.48
C ARG A 21 6.52 -8.20 4.08
N ILE A 22 6.12 -6.97 3.73
CA ILE A 22 6.35 -6.41 2.40
C ILE A 22 7.84 -6.08 2.20
N ASP A 23 8.51 -5.56 3.22
CA ASP A 23 9.94 -5.27 3.15
C ASP A 23 10.77 -6.55 3.00
N GLU A 24 10.48 -7.59 3.79
CA GLU A 24 11.14 -8.89 3.68
C GLU A 24 10.93 -9.52 2.31
N PHE A 25 9.67 -9.59 1.85
CA PHE A 25 9.34 -10.15 0.55
C PHE A 25 10.05 -9.41 -0.59
N ASN A 26 9.98 -8.08 -0.62
CA ASN A 26 10.58 -7.28 -1.68
C ASN A 26 12.11 -7.38 -1.68
N LYS A 27 12.75 -7.43 -0.50
CA LYS A 27 14.19 -7.65 -0.38
C LYS A 27 14.61 -8.99 -0.96
N GLU A 28 13.93 -10.07 -0.58
CA GLU A 28 14.25 -11.41 -1.10
C GLU A 28 13.94 -11.53 -2.60
N TYR A 29 12.86 -10.92 -3.07
CA TYR A 29 12.53 -10.86 -4.49
C TYR A 29 13.62 -10.16 -5.31
N VAL A 30 14.08 -8.98 -4.89
CA VAL A 30 15.18 -8.27 -5.57
C VAL A 30 16.47 -9.09 -5.53
N ARG A 31 16.82 -9.68 -4.38
CA ARG A 31 18.02 -10.54 -4.24
C ARG A 31 17.97 -11.75 -5.16
N ALA A 32 16.84 -12.44 -5.25
CA ALA A 32 16.67 -13.61 -6.09
C ALA A 32 16.84 -13.28 -7.58
N ASN A 33 16.25 -12.18 -8.03
CA ASN A 33 16.38 -11.70 -9.41
C ASN A 33 17.82 -11.27 -9.73
N ALA A 34 18.46 -10.50 -8.85
CA ALA A 34 19.87 -10.11 -9.01
C ALA A 34 20.81 -11.32 -9.09
N ARG A 35 20.60 -12.35 -8.24
CA ARG A 35 21.37 -13.60 -8.28
C ARG A 35 21.20 -14.33 -9.61
N ARG A 36 20.00 -14.32 -10.18
CA ARG A 36 19.70 -14.95 -11.48
C ARG A 36 20.43 -14.23 -12.62
N ALA A 37 20.36 -12.90 -12.65
CA ALA A 37 21.09 -12.07 -13.61
C ALA A 37 22.61 -12.32 -13.55
N ILE A 38 23.21 -12.28 -12.35
CA ILE A 38 24.65 -12.51 -12.15
C ILE A 38 25.05 -13.91 -12.63
N LYS A 39 24.26 -14.94 -12.29
CA LYS A 39 24.52 -16.32 -12.73
C LYS A 39 24.44 -16.46 -14.24
N LYS A 40 23.50 -15.75 -14.89
CA LYS A 40 23.38 -15.70 -16.34
C LYS A 40 24.61 -15.06 -16.96
N TRP A 41 25.00 -13.86 -16.51
CA TRP A 41 26.17 -13.15 -17.02
C TRP A 41 27.47 -13.92 -16.83
N SER A 42 27.65 -14.57 -15.67
CA SER A 42 28.82 -15.43 -15.42
C SER A 42 28.91 -16.60 -16.40
N ARG A 43 27.80 -17.10 -16.94
CA ARG A 43 27.79 -18.17 -17.95
C ARG A 43 28.02 -17.66 -19.36
N GLU A 44 27.57 -16.45 -19.65
CA GLU A 44 27.71 -15.83 -20.98
C GLU A 44 29.12 -15.31 -21.26
N GLY A 45 29.95 -15.12 -20.24
CA GLY A 45 31.36 -14.76 -20.39
C GLY A 45 31.54 -13.32 -20.88
N SER A 46 32.46 -13.11 -21.82
CA SER A 46 32.95 -11.79 -22.26
C SER A 46 32.03 -11.04 -23.23
N ARG A 47 30.71 -11.29 -23.21
CA ARG A 47 29.78 -10.55 -24.07
C ARG A 47 29.88 -9.04 -23.78
N PRO A 48 29.83 -8.20 -24.82
CA PRO A 48 30.21 -6.79 -24.72
C PRO A 48 29.30 -5.95 -23.80
N GLN A 49 28.08 -6.42 -23.47
CA GLN A 49 27.21 -5.79 -22.49
C GLN A 49 26.32 -6.82 -21.79
N PRO A 50 26.37 -6.93 -20.45
CA PRO A 50 25.37 -7.68 -19.70
C PRO A 50 24.01 -6.95 -19.79
N THR A 51 23.00 -7.62 -20.33
CA THR A 51 21.61 -7.15 -20.33
C THR A 51 20.84 -7.79 -19.19
N ILE A 52 20.01 -7.01 -18.50
CA ILE A 52 19.01 -7.55 -17.56
C ILE A 52 17.79 -7.91 -18.40
N ASP A 53 17.45 -9.18 -18.45
CA ASP A 53 16.21 -9.62 -19.08
C ASP A 53 15.01 -9.20 -18.24
N ILE A 54 13.84 -9.10 -18.86
CA ILE A 54 12.58 -8.83 -18.16
C ILE A 54 12.34 -9.87 -17.04
N GLU A 55 12.72 -11.12 -17.26
CA GLU A 55 12.59 -12.21 -16.28
C GLU A 55 13.53 -12.08 -15.07
N ASP A 56 14.63 -11.35 -15.23
CA ASP A 56 15.60 -11.01 -14.19
C ASP A 56 15.35 -9.63 -13.58
N SER A 57 14.33 -8.93 -14.09
CA SER A 57 13.95 -7.60 -13.61
C SER A 57 12.98 -7.73 -12.44
N ALA A 58 13.23 -6.99 -11.36
CA ALA A 58 12.33 -6.94 -10.21
C ALA A 58 11.09 -6.06 -10.48
N LEU A 59 10.32 -6.38 -11.50
CA LEU A 59 9.17 -5.57 -11.96
C LEU A 59 7.93 -5.71 -11.08
N HIS A 60 7.84 -6.80 -10.31
CA HIS A 60 6.64 -7.15 -9.53
C HIS A 60 6.83 -6.92 -8.02
N ILE A 61 7.39 -5.76 -7.67
CA ILE A 61 7.47 -5.31 -6.27
C ILE A 61 6.06 -5.27 -5.67
N ALA A 62 5.88 -5.92 -4.53
CA ALA A 62 4.61 -5.93 -3.81
C ALA A 62 4.34 -4.53 -3.23
N LYS A 63 3.11 -4.07 -3.39
CA LYS A 63 2.65 -2.78 -2.84
C LYS A 63 2.27 -2.95 -1.38
N MET A 64 2.60 -1.94 -0.58
CA MET A 64 2.24 -1.89 0.84
C MET A 64 0.83 -1.32 1.01
N HIS A 65 0.00 -2.01 1.79
CA HIS A 65 -1.39 -1.60 2.07
C HIS A 65 -1.60 -1.38 3.56
N LEU A 66 -1.51 -0.12 4.00
CA LEU A 66 -1.67 0.24 5.41
C LEU A 66 -3.15 0.43 5.79
N ALA A 67 -3.57 -0.17 6.89
CA ALA A 67 -4.90 0.05 7.46
C ALA A 67 -5.08 1.50 7.90
N SER A 68 -4.03 2.14 8.43
CA SER A 68 -4.08 3.57 8.79
C SER A 68 -4.36 4.48 7.58
N SER A 69 -3.86 4.12 6.40
CA SER A 69 -4.13 4.84 5.15
C SER A 69 -5.61 4.72 4.76
N CYS A 70 -6.17 3.52 4.86
CA CYS A 70 -7.59 3.28 4.61
C CYS A 70 -8.49 4.08 5.56
N VAL A 71 -8.18 4.08 6.86
CA VAL A 71 -8.93 4.83 7.88
C VAL A 71 -8.87 6.33 7.62
N ARG A 72 -7.69 6.87 7.29
CA ARG A 72 -7.54 8.29 6.93
C ARG A 72 -8.38 8.65 5.72
N SER A 73 -8.29 7.86 4.65
CA SER A 73 -9.05 8.11 3.42
C SER A 73 -10.56 8.06 3.65
N GLU A 74 -11.03 7.15 4.50
CA GLU A 74 -12.46 7.09 4.86
C GLU A 74 -12.89 8.29 5.70
N ALA A 75 -12.08 8.70 6.68
CA ALA A 75 -12.36 9.90 7.47
C ALA A 75 -12.46 11.15 6.58
N GLU A 76 -11.54 11.31 5.62
CA GLU A 76 -11.57 12.40 4.64
C GLU A 76 -12.83 12.35 3.75
N ARG A 77 -13.28 11.15 3.36
CA ARG A 77 -14.54 10.98 2.62
C ARG A 77 -15.75 11.43 3.45
N MET A 78 -15.80 11.04 4.72
CA MET A 78 -16.92 11.39 5.61
C MET A 78 -17.00 12.89 5.89
N VAL A 79 -15.86 13.57 6.02
CA VAL A 79 -15.82 15.04 6.14
C VAL A 79 -16.46 15.70 4.91
N LYS A 80 -16.10 15.26 3.70
CA LYS A 80 -16.69 15.79 2.45
C LYS A 80 -18.19 15.54 2.36
N VAL A 81 -18.65 14.36 2.78
CA VAL A 81 -20.09 14.05 2.82
C VAL A 81 -20.81 15.01 3.77
N ALA A 82 -20.23 15.32 4.93
CA ALA A 82 -20.82 16.29 5.86
C ALA A 82 -20.89 17.70 5.25
N GLU A 83 -19.82 18.15 4.58
CA GLU A 83 -19.78 19.45 3.89
C GLU A 83 -20.85 19.55 2.79
N GLU A 84 -21.09 18.47 2.02
CA GLU A 84 -22.13 18.44 0.99
C GLU A 84 -23.55 18.53 1.57
N ILE A 85 -23.80 17.88 2.71
CA ILE A 85 -25.09 17.95 3.41
C ILE A 85 -25.36 19.37 3.92
N GLU A 86 -24.35 20.04 4.48
CA GLU A 86 -24.48 21.43 4.94
C GLU A 86 -24.68 22.42 3.79
N ALA A 87 -24.03 22.17 2.64
CA ALA A 87 -24.15 23.01 1.44
C ALA A 87 -25.49 22.83 0.70
N SER A 88 -26.12 21.66 0.82
CA SER A 88 -27.48 21.37 0.34
C SER A 88 -28.41 21.06 1.51
N PRO A 89 -28.76 22.06 2.33
CA PRO A 89 -29.74 21.85 3.39
C PRO A 89 -31.05 21.36 2.75
N PRO A 90 -31.78 20.44 3.41
CA PRO A 90 -32.98 19.86 2.85
C PRO A 90 -33.93 20.97 2.40
N ALA A 91 -34.31 20.94 1.11
CA ALA A 91 -35.26 21.89 0.55
C ALA A 91 -36.56 21.80 1.36
N ASN A 92 -36.81 22.81 2.20
CA ASN A 92 -38.02 23.03 3.00
C ASN A 92 -38.91 21.78 3.12
N GLY A 93 -38.60 20.90 4.07
CA GLY A 93 -39.53 19.85 4.50
C GLY A 93 -40.86 20.47 4.95
N PRO A 94 -41.98 19.74 4.81
CA PRO A 94 -43.32 20.32 4.88
C PRO A 94 -43.55 21.04 6.21
N VAL A 95 -44.01 22.29 6.11
CA VAL A 95 -44.65 22.99 7.23
C VAL A 95 -45.96 22.24 7.50
N PHE A 96 -45.96 21.36 8.48
CA PHE A 96 -47.21 20.79 8.98
C PHE A 96 -48.01 21.88 9.72
N PRO A 97 -49.33 21.98 9.48
CA PRO A 97 -50.18 23.01 10.05
C PRO A 97 -50.34 22.91 11.58
#